data_AF-A0A7V9MQE4-F1
#
_entry.id   AF-A0A7V9MQE4-F1
#
_cell.length_a   1.000
_cell.length_b   1.000
_cell.length_c   1.000
_cell.angle_alpha   90.00
_cell.angle_beta   90.00
_cell.angle_gamma   90.00
#
_symmetry.space_group_name_H-M   'P 1'
#
loop_
_entity.id
_entity.type
_entity.pdbx_description
1 polymer ?
#
loop_
_entity_poly.entity_id
_entity_poly.type
_entity_poly.pdbx_seq_one_letter_code
_entity_poly.pdbx_strand_id
1 'polypeptide(L)' 'MHSKSHYLFVYENAFQQGPFPPDRVQRMLRDGALTEAAFVWREGLTEWQPINSVLPRLASIRQKEYLKFLGEAIPRPQL' A
#
# COMPACT_ATOMS: atom_id res chain seq x y z
N MET A 1 -12.63 -12.78 -3.33
CA MET A 1 -12.33 -12.20 -2.00
C MET A 1 -10.99 -11.51 -2.10
N HIS A 2 -10.94 -10.18 -1.95
CA HIS A 2 -9.68 -9.44 -1.99
C HIS A 2 -8.83 -9.86 -0.77
N SER A 3 -7.69 -10.51 -1.01
CA SER A 3 -6.72 -10.73 0.06
C SER A 3 -6.23 -9.36 0.55
N LYS A 4 -6.41 -9.09 1.84
CA LYS A 4 -6.17 -7.79 2.50
C LYS A 4 -4.70 -7.37 2.51
N SER A 5 -3.78 -8.20 2.04
CA SER A 5 -2.32 -8.01 2.16
C SER A 5 -1.69 -6.96 1.24
N HIS A 6 -2.47 -6.12 0.57
CA HIS A 6 -1.97 -5.11 -0.37
C HIS A 6 -2.22 -3.66 0.06
N TYR A 7 -2.76 -3.42 1.25
CA TYR A 7 -3.06 -2.07 1.72
C TYR A 7 -2.02 -1.51 2.70
N LEU A 8 -1.81 -0.20 2.62
CA LEU A 8 -0.91 0.59 3.45
C LEU A 8 -1.71 1.41 4.46
N PHE A 9 -1.23 1.47 5.68
CA PHE A 9 -1.62 2.50 6.64
C PHE A 9 -0.58 3.62 6.62
N VAL A 10 -1.03 4.84 6.86
CA VAL A 10 -0.18 6.03 6.88
C VAL A 10 -0.36 6.73 8.22
N TYR A 11 0.73 7.22 8.80
CA TYR A 11 0.73 8.01 10.02
C TYR A 11 1.46 9.33 9.79
N GLU A 12 0.76 10.44 10.02
CA GLU A 12 1.28 11.80 9.90
C GLU A 12 0.49 12.76 10.80
N ASN A 13 1.14 13.77 11.37
CA ASN A 13 0.52 14.78 12.23
C ASN A 13 -0.27 14.18 13.43
N ALA A 14 0.23 13.08 14.00
CA ALA A 14 -0.45 12.31 15.05
C ALA A 14 -1.77 11.61 14.64
N PHE A 15 -2.05 11.52 13.34
CA PHE A 15 -3.22 10.83 12.80
C PHE A 15 -2.82 9.62 11.97
N GLN A 16 -3.44 8.48 12.27
CA GLN A 16 -3.37 7.28 11.44
C GLN A 16 -4.53 7.25 10.44
N GLN A 17 -4.21 6.91 9.19
CA GLN A 17 -5.16 6.85 8.07
C GLN A 17 -4.95 5.57 7.23
N GLY A 18 -5.96 5.18 6.47
CA GLY A 18 -5.97 3.98 5.64
C GLY A 18 -6.93 2.90 6.16
N PRO A 19 -6.89 1.67 5.63
CA PRO A 19 -5.97 1.18 4.60
C PRO A 19 -6.13 1.87 3.23
N PHE A 20 -5.02 2.20 2.57
CA PHE A 20 -4.98 2.75 1.22
C PHE A 20 -4.22 1.83 0.26
N PRO A 21 -4.63 1.73 -1.00
CA PRO A 21 -3.83 1.04 -2.00
C PRO A 21 -2.55 1.87 -2.29
N PRO A 22 -1.44 1.23 -2.71
CA PRO A 22 -0.15 1.88 -2.95
C PRO A 22 -0.20 3.10 -3.88
N ASP A 23 -1.00 3.03 -4.94
CA ASP A 23 -1.19 4.09 -5.92
C ASP A 23 -1.84 5.34 -5.31
N ARG A 24 -2.77 5.16 -4.37
CA ARG A 24 -3.37 6.25 -3.61
C ARG A 24 -2.36 6.92 -2.68
N VAL A 25 -1.53 6.15 -1.97
CA VAL A 25 -0.47 6.72 -1.10
C VAL A 25 0.55 7.51 -1.92
N GLN A 26 0.95 6.99 -3.08
CA GLN A 26 1.81 7.72 -4.03
C GLN A 26 1.16 9.02 -4.51
N ARG A 27 -0.14 8.99 -4.81
CA ARG A 27 -0.88 10.19 -5.21
C ARG A 27 -0.97 11.20 -4.08
N MET A 28 -1.25 10.78 -2.84
CA MET A 28 -1.32 11.66 -1.68
C MET A 28 0.02 12.39 -1.45
N LEU A 29 1.15 11.71 -1.64
CA LEU A 29 2.46 12.36 -1.63
C LEU A 29 2.66 13.37 -2.75
N ARG A 30 2.34 13.01 -4.00
CA ARG A 30 2.48 13.92 -5.15
C ARG A 30 1.60 15.15 -5.02
N ASP A 31 0.39 14.97 -4.51
CA ASP A 31 -0.61 16.02 -4.34
C ASP A 31 -0.34 16.86 -3.06
N GLY A 32 0.70 16.54 -2.27
CA GLY A 32 1.07 17.24 -1.04
C GLY A 32 0.16 16.96 0.16
N ALA A 33 -0.75 16.01 0.05
CA ALA A 33 -1.62 15.55 1.14
C ALA A 33 -0.90 14.67 2.17
N LEU A 34 0.27 14.14 1.80
CA LEU A 34 1.26 13.56 2.70
C LEU A 34 2.60 14.22 2.43
N THR A 35 3.38 14.42 3.48
CA THR A 35 4.75 14.92 3.40
C THR A 35 5.77 13.78 3.54
N GLU A 36 7.04 14.08 3.28
CA GLU A 36 8.13 13.14 3.47
C GLU A 36 8.36 12.76 4.94
N ALA A 37 7.74 13.48 5.89
CA ALA A 37 7.76 13.15 7.32
C ALA A 37 6.76 12.03 7.69
N ALA A 38 5.90 11.61 6.76
CA ALA A 38 4.93 10.55 7.00
C ALA A 38 5.62 9.19 7.21
N PHE A 39 4.96 8.34 8.01
CA PHE A 39 5.31 6.94 8.18
C PHE A 39 4.26 6.05 7.54
N VAL A 40 4.68 4.88 7.07
CA VAL A 40 3.81 3.88 6.46
C VAL A 40 4.01 2.51 7.08
N TRP A 41 2.93 1.76 7.19
CA TRP A 41 2.95 0.38 7.64
C TRP A 41 2.08 -0.49 6.76
N ARG A 42 2.43 -1.76 6.65
CA ARG A 42 1.61 -2.78 5.98
C ARG A 42 1.77 -4.11 6.68
N GLU A 43 0.81 -4.99 6.45
CA GLU A 43 0.86 -6.37 6.94
C GLU A 43 2.20 -7.03 6.57
N GLY A 44 2.85 -7.63 7.58
CA GLY A 44 4.17 -8.26 7.46
C GLY A 44 5.36 -7.36 7.82
N LEU A 45 5.16 -6.06 8.11
CA LEU A 45 6.19 -5.22 8.72
C LEU A 45 6.11 -5.29 10.25
N THR A 46 7.26 -5.35 10.91
CA THR A 46 7.37 -5.33 12.37
C THR A 46 7.14 -3.94 12.96
N GLU A 47 7.44 -2.90 12.18
CA GLU A 47 7.38 -1.50 12.62
C GLU A 47 7.00 -0.56 11.47
N TRP A 48 6.56 0.64 11.83
CA TRP A 48 6.31 1.73 10.88
C TRP A 48 7.61 2.16 10.21
N GLN A 49 7.55 2.38 8.90
CA GLN A 49 8.70 2.75 8.11
C GLN A 49 8.53 4.18 7.59
N PRO A 50 9.58 5.02 7.59
CA PRO A 50 9.54 6.31 6.91
C PRO A 50 9.09 6.17 5.46
N ILE A 51 8.23 7.07 4.98
CA ILE A 51 7.63 6.92 3.64
C ILE A 51 8.67 6.94 2.52
N ASN A 52 9.73 7.73 2.68
CA ASN A 52 10.87 7.80 1.77
C ASN A 52 11.66 6.48 1.66
N SER A 53 11.71 5.67 2.72
CA SER A 53 12.33 4.34 2.72
C SER A 53 11.53 3.29 1.95
N VAL A 54 10.21 3.52 1.78
CA VAL A 54 9.28 2.56 1.16
C VAL A 54 8.98 2.93 -0.29
N LEU A 55 9.03 4.22 -0.65
CA LEU A 55 8.73 4.73 -2.00
C LEU A 55 9.51 4.07 -3.16
N PRO A 56 10.83 3.85 -3.06
CA PRO A 56 11.60 3.18 -4.12
C PRO A 56 11.10 1.75 -4.39
N ARG A 57 10.46 1.09 -3.41
CA ARG A 57 9.89 -0.25 -3.55
C ARG A 57 8.44 -0.24 -4.03
N LEU A 58 7.69 0.83 -3.79
CA LEU A 58 6.33 1.00 -4.31
C LEU A 58 6.31 1.24 -5.83
N ALA A 59 7.37 1.84 -6.38
CA ALA A 59 7.51 2.06 -7.83
C ALA A 59 7.74 0.78 -8.65
N SER A 60 8.14 -0.31 -7.98
CA SER A 60 8.52 -1.58 -8.64
C SER A 60 7.38 -2.59 -8.76
N ILE A 61 6.19 -2.30 -8.22
CA ILE A 61 4.99 -3.10 -8.51
C ILE A 61 4.52 -2.75 -9.93
N ARG A 62 5.08 -3.44 -10.93
CA ARG A 62 4.72 -3.24 -12.34
C ARG A 62 3.27 -3.67 -12.56
N GLN A 63 2.41 -2.68 -12.78
CA GLN A 63 0.99 -2.81 -13.12
C GLN A 63 0.68 -3.78 -14.29
N LYS A 64 1.67 -4.07 -15.15
CA LYS A 64 1.52 -4.99 -16.29
C LYS A 64 1.50 -6.48 -15.93
N GLU A 65 2.09 -6.90 -14.80
CA GLU A 65 2.00 -8.29 -14.34
C GLU A 65 0.70 -8.55 -13.59
N TYR A 66 0.19 -7.56 -12.86
CA TYR A 66 -1.07 -7.63 -12.13
C TYR A 66 -2.27 -7.92 -13.05
N LEU A 67 -2.31 -7.32 -14.24
CA LEU A 67 -3.38 -7.55 -15.21
C LEU A 67 -3.41 -8.99 -15.78
N LYS A 68 -2.29 -9.72 -15.73
CA LYS A 68 -2.22 -11.11 -16.23
C LYS A 68 -2.89 -12.12 -15.30
N PHE A 69 -3.02 -11.80 -14.01
CA PHE A 69 -3.55 -12.71 -12.98
C PHE A 69 -5.03 -12.45 -12.64
N LEU A 70 -5.69 -11.46 -13.26
CA LEU A 70 -7.11 -11.16 -13.05
C LEU A 70 -8.07 -12.10 -13.78
N GLY A 71 -7.55 -13.06 -14.56
CA GLY A 71 -8.33 -14.00 -15.37
C GLY A 71 -8.59 -15.38 -14.73
N GLU A 72 -7.96 -15.72 -13.61
CA GLU A 72 -8.11 -17.06 -13.01
C GLU A 72 -8.85 -17.00 -11.67
N ALA A 73 -9.89 -17.83 -11.58
CA ALA A 73 -10.83 -17.88 -10.47
C ALA A 73 -10.12 -18.17 -9.15
N ILE A 74 -10.29 -17.28 -8.17
CA ILE A 74 -9.78 -17.45 -6.81
C ILE A 74 -10.51 -18.65 -6.17
N PRO A 75 -9.82 -19.68 -5.65
CA PRO A 75 -10.47 -20.73 -4.87
C PRO A 75 -11.06 -20.12 -3.60
N ARG A 76 -12.37 -20.30 -3.43
CA ARG A 76 -13.15 -19.84 -2.28
C ARG A 76 -12.69 -20.63 -1.05
N PRO A 77 -12.41 -20.02 0.11
CA PRO A 77 -12.23 -20.77 1.34
C PRO A 77 -13.55 -21.49 1.65
N GLN A 78 -13.52 -22.82 1.72
CA GLN A 78 -14.61 -23.58 2.32
C GLN A 78 -14.53 -23.39 3.84
N LEU A 79 -15.62 -22.86 4.39
CA LEU A 79 -15.91 -22.92 5.82
C LEU A 79 -16.01 -24.38 6.26
#